data_AF-A0A514C5V3-F1
#
_entry.id   AF-A0A514C5V3-F1
#
_cell.length_a   1.000
_cell.length_b   1.000
_cell.length_c   1.000
_cell.angle_alpha   90.00
_cell.angle_beta   90.00
_cell.angle_gamma   90.00
#
_symmetry.space_group_name_H-M   'P 1'
#
loop_
_entity.id
_entity.type
_entity.pdbx_description
1 polymer ?
#
loop_
_entity_poly.entity_id
_entity_poly.type
_entity_poly.pdbx_seq_one_letter_code
_entity_poly.pdbx_strand_id
1 'polypeptide(L)'
;MVGGASIAYSSIKFDSNFYNVSITFFGIFIALLLNVQVAVFGIFQRKWEKPEDENLAEIQKSKLEQRRSLLGELNSNLSYLILISCFSLVTFLVFFVFPFRGSFSSVISCVLYGHFVLTLMMSVKRAHTLFQMEYEGHC
;
A
#
# COMPACT_ATOMS: atom_id res chain seq x y z
N MET A 1 6.17 29.89 -4.43
CA MET A 1 7.42 29.14 -4.69
C MET A 1 7.20 27.71 -5.21
N VAL A 2 6.07 27.38 -5.87
CA VAL A 2 5.78 26.01 -6.36
C VAL A 2 6.27 25.79 -7.81
N GLY A 3 6.54 26.87 -8.57
CA GLY A 3 6.97 26.79 -9.98
C GLY A 3 8.44 26.42 -10.21
N GLY A 4 9.34 26.60 -9.23
CA GLY A 4 10.78 26.35 -9.39
C GLY A 4 11.16 24.87 -9.38
N ALA A 5 10.46 24.05 -8.59
CA ALA A 5 10.75 22.62 -8.46
C ALA A 5 10.34 21.83 -9.73
N SER A 6 9.28 22.26 -10.42
CA SER A 6 8.82 21.58 -11.64
C SER A 6 9.76 21.80 -12.84
N ILE A 7 10.45 22.95 -12.90
CA ILE A 7 11.37 23.27 -14.01
C ILE A 7 12.70 22.55 -13.83
N ALA A 8 13.18 22.38 -12.59
CA ALA A 8 14.39 21.59 -12.30
C ALA A 8 14.20 20.08 -12.58
N TYR A 9 12.99 19.55 -12.37
CA TYR A 9 12.68 18.14 -12.64
C TYR A 9 12.74 17.79 -14.13
N SER A 10 12.53 18.76 -15.02
CA SER A 10 12.43 18.53 -16.46
C SER A 10 13.77 18.24 -17.15
N SER A 11 14.90 18.39 -16.47
CA SER A 11 16.25 18.07 -17.01
C SER A 11 16.85 16.78 -16.43
N ILE A 12 16.20 16.13 -15.46
CA ILE A 12 16.68 14.87 -14.89
C ILE A 12 16.33 13.76 -15.88
N LYS A 13 17.36 13.11 -16.44
CA LYS A 13 17.21 11.89 -17.24
C LYS A 13 17.57 10.71 -16.36
N PHE A 14 16.60 9.83 -16.11
CA PHE A 14 16.90 8.57 -15.44
C PHE A 14 17.64 7.64 -16.40
N ASP A 15 18.69 6.98 -15.88
CA ASP A 15 19.45 6.01 -16.64
C ASP A 15 18.77 4.63 -16.59
N SER A 16 19.34 3.68 -17.33
CA SER A 16 18.83 2.30 -17.34
C SER A 16 18.95 1.62 -15.97
N ASN A 17 19.89 2.05 -15.13
CA ASN A 17 20.08 1.47 -13.79
C ASN A 17 18.93 1.87 -12.86
N PHE A 18 18.44 3.11 -12.93
CA PHE A 18 17.28 3.55 -12.17
C PHE A 18 16.06 2.68 -12.46
N TYR A 19 15.79 2.37 -13.73
CA TYR A 19 14.69 1.50 -14.10
C TYR A 19 14.90 0.06 -13.64
N ASN A 20 16.12 -0.47 -13.75
CA ASN A 20 16.47 -1.80 -13.26
C ASN A 20 16.25 -1.93 -11.74
N VAL A 21 16.72 -0.95 -10.96
CA VAL A 21 16.52 -0.88 -9.52
C VAL A 21 15.04 -0.75 -9.19
N SER A 22 14.29 0.08 -9.92
CA SER A 22 12.84 0.26 -9.72
C SER A 22 12.08 -1.05 -9.95
N ILE A 23 12.38 -1.77 -11.05
CA ILE A 23 11.75 -3.07 -11.35
C ILE A 23 12.01 -4.06 -10.21
N THR A 24 13.26 -4.15 -9.74
CA THR A 24 13.65 -5.03 -8.63
C THR A 24 12.93 -4.65 -7.34
N PHE A 25 12.91 -3.36 -7.01
CA PHE A 25 12.22 -2.82 -5.85
C PHE A 25 10.73 -3.17 -5.86
N PHE A 26 10.01 -2.84 -6.93
CA PHE A 26 8.58 -3.14 -7.05
C PHE A 26 8.30 -4.64 -7.09
N GLY A 27 9.18 -5.45 -7.71
CA GLY A 27 9.04 -6.90 -7.73
C GLY A 27 9.09 -7.52 -6.34
N ILE A 28 10.10 -7.13 -5.54
CA ILE A 28 10.20 -7.55 -4.12
C ILE A 28 9.00 -7.03 -3.33
N PHE A 29 8.64 -5.76 -3.53
CA PHE A 29 7.57 -5.13 -2.78
C PHE A 29 6.20 -5.76 -3.02
N ILE A 30 5.88 -6.14 -4.26
CA ILE A 30 4.65 -6.86 -4.60
C ILE A 30 4.59 -8.20 -3.86
N ALA A 31 5.69 -8.96 -3.83
CA ALA A 31 5.75 -10.24 -3.12
C ALA A 31 5.51 -10.04 -1.60
N LEU A 32 6.11 -9.01 -1.00
CA LEU A 32 5.88 -8.66 0.40
C LEU A 32 4.42 -8.26 0.67
N LEU A 33 3.84 -7.41 -0.19
CA LEU A 33 2.45 -6.98 -0.03
C LEU A 33 1.46 -8.13 -0.17
N LEU A 34 1.69 -9.06 -1.11
CA LEU A 34 0.86 -10.26 -1.26
C LEU A 34 0.92 -11.14 -0.01
N ASN A 35 2.11 -11.35 0.57
CA ASN A 35 2.26 -12.08 1.83
C ASN A 35 1.48 -11.41 2.98
N VAL A 36 1.56 -10.08 3.08
CA VAL A 36 0.80 -9.32 4.07
C VAL A 36 -0.71 -9.42 3.81
N GLN A 37 -1.15 -9.33 2.55
CA GLN A 37 -2.56 -9.46 2.19
C GLN A 37 -3.12 -10.82 2.59
N VAL A 38 -2.39 -11.90 2.31
CA VAL A 38 -2.78 -13.26 2.73
C VAL A 38 -2.84 -13.37 4.26
N ALA A 39 -1.88 -12.78 4.98
CA ALA A 39 -1.90 -12.76 6.44
C ALA A 39 -3.12 -12.02 7.00
N VAL A 40 -3.45 -10.85 6.46
CA VAL A 40 -4.64 -10.07 6.84
C VAL A 40 -5.93 -10.84 6.53
N PHE A 41 -5.98 -11.52 5.39
CA PHE A 41 -7.11 -12.37 5.03
C PHE A 41 -7.27 -13.57 5.97
N GLY A 42 -6.16 -14.20 6.39
CA GLY A 42 -6.16 -15.25 7.41
C GLY A 42 -6.72 -14.77 8.74
N ILE A 43 -6.40 -13.55 9.16
CA ILE A 43 -6.98 -12.92 10.36
C ILE A 43 -8.49 -12.71 10.17
N PHE A 44 -8.95 -12.29 8.99
CA PHE A 44 -10.37 -12.08 8.70
C PHE A 44 -11.20 -13.37 8.75
N GLN A 45 -10.60 -14.51 8.39
CA GLN A 45 -11.29 -15.81 8.40
C GLN A 45 -11.35 -16.48 9.78
N ARG A 46 -10.57 -16.00 10.76
CA ARG A 46 -10.58 -16.57 12.11
C ARG A 46 -11.97 -16.37 12.71
N LYS A 47 -12.67 -17.48 13.00
CA LYS A 47 -13.97 -17.46 13.68
C LYS A 47 -13.74 -16.94 15.11
N TRP A 48 -14.33 -15.79 15.41
CA TRP A 48 -14.33 -15.24 16.77
C TRP A 48 -15.39 -16.00 17.58
N GLU A 49 -14.99 -16.57 18.71
CA GLU A 49 -15.90 -17.27 19.62
C GLU A 49 -16.95 -16.27 20.16
N LYS A 50 -18.22 -16.70 20.19
CA LYS A 50 -19.28 -15.89 20.79
C LYS A 50 -19.13 -15.96 22.32
N PRO A 51 -19.18 -14.82 23.03
CA PRO A 51 -19.21 -14.82 24.49
C PRO A 51 -20.51 -15.47 25.01
N GLU A 52 -20.41 -16.15 26.16
CA GLU A 52 -21.55 -16.81 26.83
C GLU A 52 -22.51 -15.81 27.52
N ASP A 53 -22.10 -14.57 27.75
CA ASP A 53 -22.85 -13.55 28.50
C ASP A 53 -23.59 -12.53 27.60
N GLU A 54 -24.92 -12.48 27.67
CA GLU A 54 -25.77 -11.65 26.78
C GLU A 54 -25.54 -10.13 26.91
N ASN A 55 -25.21 -9.62 28.10
CA ASN A 55 -24.96 -8.17 28.32
C ASN A 55 -23.56 -7.73 27.84
N LEU A 56 -22.56 -8.61 27.93
CA LEU A 56 -21.22 -8.35 27.40
C LEU A 56 -21.14 -8.60 25.89
N ALA A 57 -22.06 -9.41 25.36
CA ALA A 57 -22.14 -9.74 23.94
C ALA A 57 -22.40 -8.51 23.05
N GLU A 58 -23.22 -7.54 23.47
CA GLU A 58 -23.55 -6.38 22.63
C GLU A 58 -22.37 -5.40 22.51
N ILE A 59 -21.66 -5.14 23.61
CA ILE A 59 -20.45 -4.31 23.62
C ILE A 59 -19.31 -5.00 22.84
N GLN A 60 -19.14 -6.31 22.98
CA GLN A 60 -18.12 -7.05 22.22
C GLN A 60 -18.47 -7.14 20.73
N LYS A 61 -19.75 -7.28 20.38
CA LYS A 61 -20.21 -7.31 18.99
C LYS A 61 -19.91 -6.00 18.26
N SER A 62 -20.19 -4.85 18.88
CA SER A 62 -19.88 -3.55 18.28
C SER A 62 -18.37 -3.32 18.07
N LYS A 63 -17.53 -3.73 19.03
CA LYS A 63 -16.06 -3.69 18.87
C LYS A 63 -15.57 -4.64 17.77
N LEU A 64 -16.13 -5.84 17.66
CA LEU A 64 -15.82 -6.80 16.60
C LEU A 64 -16.23 -6.29 15.22
N GLU A 65 -17.39 -5.67 15.10
CA GLU A 65 -17.87 -5.07 13.85
C GLU A 65 -16.97 -3.91 13.40
N GLN A 66 -16.56 -3.02 14.32
CA GLN A 66 -15.59 -1.96 14.03
C GLN A 66 -14.24 -2.52 13.54
N ARG A 67 -13.70 -3.54 14.24
CA ARG A 67 -12.47 -4.23 13.81
C ARG A 67 -12.63 -4.84 12.42
N ARG A 68 -13.76 -5.50 12.14
CA ARG A 68 -14.04 -6.11 10.85
C ARG A 68 -14.15 -5.09 9.72
N SER A 69 -14.76 -3.93 9.99
CA SER A 69 -14.80 -2.80 9.04
C SER A 69 -13.40 -2.29 8.72
N LEU A 70 -12.59 -2.04 9.75
CA LEU A 70 -11.21 -1.56 9.59
C LEU A 70 -10.32 -2.58 8.86
N LEU A 71 -10.47 -3.87 9.15
CA LEU A 71 -9.81 -4.95 8.41
C LEU A 71 -10.22 -4.97 6.94
N GLY A 72 -11.51 -4.78 6.65
CA GLY A 72 -12.02 -4.68 5.28
C GLY A 72 -11.42 -3.49 4.53
N GLU A 73 -11.38 -2.32 5.17
CA GLU A 73 -10.76 -1.12 4.62
C GLU A 73 -9.25 -1.29 4.41
N LEU A 74 -8.55 -1.90 5.37
CA LEU A 74 -7.12 -2.21 5.25
C LEU A 74 -6.87 -3.14 4.06
N ASN A 75 -7.65 -4.22 3.93
CA ASN A 75 -7.53 -5.15 2.82
C ASN A 75 -7.78 -4.47 1.46
N SER A 76 -8.75 -3.56 1.37
CA SER A 76 -9.00 -2.77 0.16
C SER A 76 -7.81 -1.87 -0.19
N ASN A 77 -7.21 -1.21 0.81
CA ASN A 77 -6.05 -0.35 0.59
C ASN A 77 -4.80 -1.14 0.19
N LEU A 78 -4.56 -2.30 0.82
CA LEU A 78 -3.48 -3.21 0.44
C LEU A 78 -3.67 -3.74 -0.98
N SER A 79 -4.89 -4.13 -1.35
CA SER A 79 -5.22 -4.57 -2.71
C SER A 79 -4.94 -3.46 -3.73
N TYR A 80 -5.34 -2.22 -3.43
CA TYR A 80 -5.04 -1.06 -4.27
C TYR A 80 -3.54 -0.79 -4.38
N LEU A 81 -2.79 -0.92 -3.28
CA LEU A 81 -1.35 -0.76 -3.24
C LEU A 81 -0.61 -1.83 -4.08
N ILE A 82 -1.11 -3.06 -4.11
CA ILE A 82 -0.59 -4.12 -4.98
C ILE A 82 -0.83 -3.78 -6.45
N LEU A 83 -2.04 -3.35 -6.79
CA LEU A 83 -2.38 -2.97 -8.17
C LEU A 83 -1.51 -1.83 -8.68
N ILE A 84 -1.31 -0.77 -7.90
CA ILE A 84 -0.43 0.33 -8.30
C ILE A 84 1.03 -0.12 -8.39
N SER A 85 1.47 -1.04 -7.54
CA SER A 85 2.83 -1.60 -7.60
C SER A 85 3.02 -2.42 -8.88
N CYS A 86 2.06 -3.26 -9.26
CA CYS A 86 2.07 -4.00 -10.53
C CYS A 86 2.05 -3.04 -11.73
N PHE A 87 1.19 -2.02 -11.71
CA PHE A 87 1.12 -1.02 -12.77
C PHE A 87 2.45 -0.26 -12.91
N SER A 88 3.06 0.12 -11.80
CA SER A 88 4.35 0.82 -11.77
C SER A 88 5.46 -0.09 -12.31
N LEU A 89 5.50 -1.35 -11.89
CA LEU A 89 6.47 -2.34 -12.40
C LEU A 89 6.38 -2.51 -13.92
N VAL A 90 5.16 -2.69 -14.45
CA VAL A 90 4.95 -2.81 -15.91
C VAL A 90 5.41 -1.54 -16.62
N THR A 91 5.09 -0.36 -16.07
CA THR A 91 5.51 0.92 -16.64
C THR A 91 7.04 1.06 -16.67
N PHE A 92 7.74 0.71 -15.58
CA PHE A 92 9.20 0.74 -15.55
C PHE A 92 9.84 -0.28 -16.47
N LEU A 93 9.22 -1.45 -16.63
CA LEU A 93 9.66 -2.48 -17.58
C LEU A 93 9.54 -1.97 -19.03
N VAL A 94 8.44 -1.29 -19.38
CA VAL A 94 8.28 -0.66 -20.68
C VAL A 94 9.34 0.42 -20.92
N PHE A 95 9.62 1.27 -19.93
CA PHE A 95 10.68 2.29 -20.05
C PHE A 95 12.09 1.70 -20.13
N PHE A 96 12.32 0.54 -19.52
CA PHE A 96 13.58 -0.18 -19.62
C PHE A 96 13.79 -0.79 -21.02
N VAL A 97 12.77 -1.41 -21.60
CA VAL A 97 12.85 -2.05 -22.92
C VAL A 97 12.81 -1.03 -24.06
N PHE A 98 11.96 0.00 -23.93
CA PHE A 98 11.82 1.07 -24.91
C PHE A 98 12.38 2.36 -24.31
N PRO A 99 13.66 2.71 -24.56
CA PRO A 99 14.26 3.92 -24.03
C PRO A 99 13.63 5.15 -24.69
N PHE A 100 12.56 5.66 -24.09
CA PHE A 100 11.96 6.93 -24.47
C PHE A 100 12.95 8.06 -24.15
N ARG A 101 13.54 8.65 -25.19
CA ARG A 101 14.42 9.82 -25.07
C ARG A 101 13.57 11.08 -24.82
N GLY A 102 13.13 11.30 -23.59
CA GLY A 102 12.43 12.52 -23.22
C GLY A 102 12.20 12.66 -21.72
N SER A 103 12.01 13.89 -21.25
CA SER A 103 11.73 14.21 -19.84
C SER A 103 10.39 13.64 -19.34
N PHE A 104 9.56 13.14 -20.25
CA PHE A 104 8.25 12.54 -19.95
C PHE A 104 8.37 11.27 -19.09
N SER A 105 9.37 10.42 -19.34
CA SER A 105 9.59 9.22 -18.54
C SER A 105 9.96 9.55 -17.10
N SER A 106 10.73 10.62 -16.88
CA SER A 106 11.12 11.09 -15.55
C SER A 106 9.94 11.65 -14.75
N VAL A 107 9.07 12.44 -15.39
CA VAL A 107 7.87 12.97 -14.74
C VAL A 107 6.93 11.83 -14.34
N ILE A 108 6.68 10.87 -15.23
CA ILE A 108 5.84 9.69 -14.92
C ILE A 108 6.45 8.90 -13.77
N SER A 109 7.77 8.65 -13.80
CA SER A 109 8.46 7.91 -12.75
C SER A 109 8.30 8.59 -11.39
N CYS A 110 8.43 9.91 -11.33
CA CYS A 110 8.24 10.69 -10.10
C CYS A 110 6.79 10.63 -9.60
N VAL A 111 5.81 10.76 -10.49
CA VAL A 111 4.38 10.69 -10.12
C VAL A 111 4.04 9.30 -9.60
N LEU A 112 4.52 8.23 -10.25
CA LEU A 112 4.30 6.86 -9.81
C LEU A 112 4.93 6.59 -8.44
N TYR A 113 6.18 7.00 -8.23
CA TYR A 113 6.84 6.85 -6.93
C TYR A 113 6.13 7.66 -5.85
N GLY A 114 5.75 8.91 -6.14
CA GLY A 114 5.01 9.76 -5.20
C GLY A 114 3.66 9.14 -4.83
N HIS A 115 2.89 8.69 -5.84
CA HIS A 115 1.59 8.05 -5.63
C HIS A 115 1.71 6.74 -4.83
N PHE A 116 2.75 5.95 -5.12
CA PHE A 116 3.07 4.75 -4.35
C PHE A 116 3.36 5.05 -2.89
N VAL A 117 4.25 6.01 -2.59
CA VAL A 117 4.62 6.38 -1.21
C VAL A 117 3.42 6.92 -0.44
N LEU A 118 2.59 7.76 -1.06
CA LEU A 118 1.37 8.27 -0.43
C LEU A 118 0.39 7.15 -0.11
N THR A 119 0.18 6.23 -1.04
CA THR A 119 -0.70 5.07 -0.86
C THR A 119 -0.17 4.11 0.23
N LEU A 120 1.15 3.92 0.27
CA LEU A 120 1.82 3.14 1.31
C LEU A 120 1.60 3.79 2.69
N MET A 121 1.79 5.10 2.80
CA MET A 121 1.60 5.83 4.06
C MET A 121 0.15 5.75 4.56
N MET A 122 -0.84 5.84 3.67
CA MET A 122 -2.25 5.63 4.04
C MET A 122 -2.51 4.21 4.56
N SER A 123 -1.92 3.20 3.91
CA SER A 123 -2.05 1.80 4.31
C SER A 123 -1.40 1.54 5.67
N VAL A 124 -0.21 2.06 5.90
CA VAL A 124 0.51 1.95 7.18
C VAL A 124 -0.25 2.64 8.31
N LYS A 125 -0.76 3.87 8.09
CA LYS A 125 -1.55 4.60 9.09
C LYS A 125 -2.77 3.78 9.54
N ARG A 126 -3.47 3.14 8.60
CA ARG A 126 -4.66 2.32 8.89
C ARG A 126 -4.30 1.02 9.60
N ALA A 127 -3.21 0.36 9.19
CA ALA A 127 -2.69 -0.80 9.90
C ALA A 127 -2.32 -0.45 11.35
N HIS A 128 -1.70 0.71 11.57
CA HIS A 128 -1.36 1.18 12.91
C HIS A 128 -2.60 1.41 13.79
N THR A 129 -3.65 2.05 13.27
CA THR A 129 -4.92 2.22 13.99
C THR A 129 -5.53 0.86 14.36
N LEU A 130 -5.48 -0.13 13.46
CA LEU A 130 -5.96 -1.48 13.75
C LEU A 130 -5.15 -2.14 14.89
N PHE A 131 -3.82 -2.01 14.88
CA PHE A 131 -2.97 -2.55 15.95
C PHE A 131 -3.21 -1.85 17.28
N GLN A 132 -3.37 -0.52 17.30
CA GLN A 132 -3.69 0.21 18.54
C GLN A 132 -5.00 -0.30 19.16
N MET A 133 -6.04 -0.54 18.36
CA MET A 133 -7.31 -1.10 18.84
C MET A 133 -7.20 -2.55 19.34
N GLU A 134 -6.22 -3.31 18.87
CA GLU A 134 -5.92 -4.64 19.39
C GLU A 134 -5.23 -4.54 20.77
N TYR A 135 -4.22 -3.68 20.90
CA TYR A 135 -3.48 -3.48 22.15
C TYR A 135 -4.32 -2.85 23.27
N GLU A 136 -5.18 -1.88 22.95
CA GLU A 136 -6.06 -1.24 23.93
C GLU A 136 -7.19 -2.17 24.43
N GLY A 137 -7.49 -3.25 23.71
CA GLY A 137 -8.50 -4.23 24.11
C GLY A 137 -8.02 -5.27 25.14
N HIS A 138 -6.73 -5.25 25.51
CA HIS A 138 -6.09 -6.21 26.43
C HIS A 138 -5.82 -5.64 27.83
N CYS A 139 -6.35 -4.45 28.18
CA CYS A 139 -6.34 -3.89 29.53
C CYS A 139 -7.75 -3.84 30.13
#